data_AF-A0A383BA67-F1
#
_entry.id   AF-A0A383BA67-F1
#
_cell.length_a   1.000
_cell.length_b   1.000
_cell.length_c   1.000
_cell.angle_alpha   90.00
_cell.angle_beta   90.00
_cell.angle_gamma   90.00
#
_symmetry.space_group_name_H-M   'P 1'
#
loop_
_entity.id
_entity.type
_entity.pdbx_description
1 polymer ?
#
loop_
_entity_poly.entity_id
_entity_poly.type
_entity_poly.pdbx_seq_one_letter_code
_entity_poly.pdbx_strand_id
1 'polypeptide(L)'
;FHFPEDFFKVKTKYLEYLIARKEKLAYNLIRNSFHSTAQPVKIITEIIVPAIQSAHGIFDDGKIGKSELNFLEKIISNSIQIINLGNFEVDMKKNVIMISSDYRSTLFSEAASASFHADGWQVYSLGDMSSSIDVLFDLDLQKFLTKVWKSRMGIMIIVIFSSTDESMKFFVESINSIKAKSRRNLYLAVCGDMKKNSEMKADLIEEDIESVLQWSQTTFESSIL
;
A
#
# COMPACT_ATOMS: atom_id res chain seq x y z
N PHE A 1 21.70 14.98 -5.07
CA PHE A 1 20.39 15.48 -5.50
C PHE A 1 19.95 16.49 -4.46
N HIS A 2 19.48 17.67 -4.89
CA HIS A 2 18.75 18.63 -4.06
C HIS A 2 17.24 18.37 -4.23
N PHE A 3 16.61 17.80 -3.21
CA PHE A 3 15.16 17.64 -3.16
C PHE A 3 14.52 18.96 -2.70
N PRO A 4 13.36 19.39 -3.25
CA PRO A 4 12.39 18.64 -4.06
C PRO A 4 12.51 18.76 -5.60
N GLU A 5 13.34 19.65 -6.16
CA GLU A 5 13.51 19.83 -7.61
C GLU A 5 13.91 18.53 -8.33
N ASP A 6 14.59 17.63 -7.61
CA ASP A 6 15.06 16.37 -8.16
C ASP A 6 14.01 15.25 -8.22
N PHE A 7 12.81 15.35 -7.62
CA PHE A 7 11.85 14.24 -7.67
C PHE A 7 11.40 13.91 -9.09
N PHE A 8 11.12 14.92 -9.92
CA PHE A 8 10.79 14.72 -11.33
C PHE A 8 11.94 14.05 -12.09
N LYS A 9 13.17 14.53 -11.87
CA LYS A 9 14.37 13.98 -12.52
C LYS A 9 14.67 12.54 -12.09
N VAL A 10 14.47 12.25 -10.80
CA VAL A 10 14.63 10.90 -10.24
C VAL A 10 13.55 9.99 -10.78
N LYS A 11 12.28 10.43 -10.87
CA LYS A 11 11.18 9.69 -11.50
C LYS A 11 11.53 9.29 -12.93
N THR A 12 11.94 10.26 -13.77
CA THR A 12 12.33 9.98 -15.16
C THR A 12 13.49 8.97 -15.23
N LYS A 13 14.57 9.18 -14.46
CA LYS A 13 15.72 8.26 -14.46
C LYS A 13 15.37 6.87 -13.93
N TYR A 14 14.51 6.79 -12.92
CA TYR A 14 14.09 5.51 -12.37
C TYR A 14 13.31 4.70 -13.41
N LEU A 15 12.36 5.34 -14.10
CA LEU A 15 11.63 4.74 -15.21
C LEU A 15 12.57 4.30 -16.34
N GLU A 16 13.55 5.12 -16.72
CA GLU A 16 14.58 4.76 -17.70
C GLU A 16 15.36 3.51 -17.29
N TYR A 17 15.82 3.44 -16.03
CA TYR A 17 16.55 2.28 -15.52
C TYR A 17 15.67 1.03 -15.42
N LEU A 18 14.41 1.19 -15.01
CA LEU A 18 13.44 0.11 -14.93
C LEU A 18 13.18 -0.48 -16.32
N ILE A 19 12.81 0.35 -17.30
CA ILE A 19 12.58 -0.07 -18.69
C ILE A 19 13.86 -0.65 -19.28
N ALA A 20 15.03 -0.09 -18.99
CA ALA A 20 16.30 -0.65 -19.47
C ALA A 20 16.77 -1.91 -18.69
N ARG A 21 15.97 -2.43 -17.74
CA ARG A 21 16.29 -3.61 -16.91
C ARG A 21 17.60 -3.45 -16.12
N LYS A 22 17.98 -2.22 -15.79
CA LYS A 22 19.21 -1.87 -15.06
C LYS A 22 18.97 -1.85 -13.55
N GLU A 23 18.69 -3.02 -12.99
CA GLU A 23 18.37 -3.25 -11.59
C GLU A 23 19.28 -2.50 -10.60
N LYS A 24 20.60 -2.69 -10.69
CA LYS A 24 21.56 -2.05 -9.78
C LYS A 24 21.50 -0.53 -9.80
N LEU A 25 21.26 0.07 -10.97
CA LEU A 25 21.14 1.52 -11.12
C LEU A 25 19.82 2.03 -10.52
N ALA A 26 18.72 1.30 -10.74
CA ALA A 26 17.43 1.62 -10.13
C ALA A 26 17.52 1.61 -8.59
N TYR A 27 18.11 0.58 -8.00
CA TYR A 27 18.28 0.48 -6.55
C TYR A 27 19.19 1.56 -5.98
N ASN A 28 20.33 1.82 -6.61
CA ASN A 28 21.24 2.85 -6.16
C ASN A 28 20.60 4.24 -6.24
N LEU A 29 19.80 4.50 -7.28
CA LEU A 29 19.06 5.75 -7.40
C LEU A 29 18.06 5.94 -6.25
N ILE A 30 17.27 4.92 -5.93
CA ILE A 30 16.31 4.97 -4.83
C ILE A 30 17.01 5.10 -3.48
N ARG A 31 18.06 4.30 -3.23
CA ARG A 31 18.85 4.38 -1.98
C ARG A 31 19.45 5.77 -1.79
N ASN A 32 20.08 6.32 -2.82
CA ASN A 32 20.68 7.66 -2.73
C ASN A 32 19.62 8.74 -2.53
N SER A 33 18.46 8.60 -3.16
CA SER A 33 17.33 9.51 -2.99
C SER A 33 16.80 9.45 -1.56
N PHE A 34 16.61 8.24 -1.03
CA PHE A 34 16.16 8.00 0.34
C PHE A 34 17.10 8.61 1.38
N HIS A 35 18.42 8.45 1.21
CA HIS A 35 19.40 9.07 2.12
C HIS A 35 19.53 10.58 1.99
N SER A 36 19.00 11.17 0.92
CA SER A 36 19.15 12.60 0.63
C SER A 36 17.84 13.39 0.82
N THR A 37 16.72 12.72 1.15
CA THR A 37 15.42 13.37 1.32
C THR A 37 15.00 13.39 2.78
N ALA A 38 14.24 14.42 3.17
CA ALA A 38 13.48 14.45 4.42
C ALA A 38 12.04 13.93 4.25
N GLN A 39 11.64 13.58 3.03
CA GLN A 39 10.27 13.15 2.69
C GLN A 39 10.28 11.78 2.00
N PRO A 40 10.48 10.66 2.74
CA PRO A 40 10.51 9.32 2.17
C PRO A 40 9.21 8.92 1.45
N VAL A 41 8.05 9.34 1.98
CA VAL A 41 6.74 9.07 1.39
C VAL A 41 6.66 9.62 -0.05
N LYS A 42 7.27 10.77 -0.33
CA LYS A 42 7.30 11.32 -1.69
C LYS A 42 8.10 10.47 -2.67
N ILE A 43 9.08 9.68 -2.22
CA ILE A 43 9.73 8.71 -3.11
C ILE A 43 8.71 7.66 -3.53
N ILE A 44 7.86 7.21 -2.62
CA ILE A 44 6.81 6.25 -2.95
C ILE A 44 5.78 6.86 -3.90
N THR A 45 5.15 7.97 -3.52
CA THR A 45 4.01 8.53 -4.27
C THR A 45 4.42 9.15 -5.61
N GLU A 46 5.59 9.78 -5.71
CA GLU A 46 6.00 10.50 -6.93
C GLU A 46 6.84 9.65 -7.89
N ILE A 47 7.51 8.59 -7.41
CA ILE A 47 8.45 7.79 -8.20
C ILE A 47 7.97 6.35 -8.33
N ILE A 48 7.75 5.67 -7.20
CA ILE A 48 7.43 4.23 -7.20
C ILE A 48 6.03 3.97 -7.74
N VAL A 49 5.00 4.66 -7.25
CA VAL A 49 3.61 4.48 -7.69
C VAL A 49 3.47 4.71 -9.21
N PRO A 50 4.02 5.80 -9.79
CA PRO A 50 4.03 5.98 -11.24
C PRO A 50 4.81 4.90 -12.00
N ALA A 51 5.84 4.30 -11.39
CA ALA A 51 6.59 3.20 -12.00
C ALA A 51 5.79 1.90 -12.03
N ILE A 52 5.00 1.60 -11.00
CA ILE A 52 4.04 0.48 -11.00
C ILE A 52 3.05 0.67 -12.15
N GLN A 53 2.41 1.85 -12.20
CA GLN A 53 1.45 2.19 -13.26
C GLN A 53 2.08 2.10 -14.65
N SER A 54 3.32 2.57 -14.81
CA SER A 54 4.04 2.49 -16.10
C SER A 54 4.34 1.05 -16.51
N ALA A 55 4.77 0.20 -15.57
CA ALA A 55 5.06 -1.21 -15.83
C ALA A 55 3.80 -1.99 -16.22
N HIS A 56 2.69 -1.76 -15.51
CA HIS A 56 1.38 -2.33 -15.87
C HIS A 56 0.88 -1.80 -17.20
N GLY A 57 0.99 -0.50 -17.47
CA GLY A 57 0.56 0.11 -18.72
C GLY A 57 1.28 -0.46 -19.95
N ILE A 58 2.61 -0.62 -19.91
CA ILE A 58 3.34 -1.23 -21.05
C ILE A 58 3.04 -2.73 -21.23
N PHE A 59 2.63 -3.42 -20.17
CA PHE A 59 2.16 -4.81 -20.25
C PHE A 59 0.76 -4.89 -20.85
N ASP A 60 -0.16 -4.04 -20.39
CA ASP A 60 -1.54 -3.95 -20.90
C ASP A 60 -1.54 -3.53 -22.39
N ASP A 61 -0.61 -2.67 -22.80
CA ASP A 61 -0.35 -2.31 -24.21
C ASP A 61 0.25 -3.46 -25.06
N GLY A 62 0.60 -4.59 -24.45
CA GLY A 62 1.22 -5.74 -25.11
C GLY A 62 2.69 -5.54 -25.52
N LYS A 63 3.38 -4.51 -25.00
CA LYS A 63 4.78 -4.20 -25.34
C LYS A 63 5.79 -5.11 -24.65
N ILE A 64 5.41 -5.75 -23.55
CA ILE A 64 6.23 -6.71 -22.80
C ILE A 64 5.43 -7.95 -22.44
N GLY A 65 6.12 -9.09 -22.27
CA GLY A 65 5.50 -10.33 -21.81
C GLY A 65 5.41 -10.45 -20.28
N LYS A 66 4.70 -11.48 -19.79
CA LYS A 66 4.51 -11.72 -18.35
C LYS A 66 5.83 -11.93 -17.59
N SER A 67 6.81 -12.63 -18.18
CA SER A 67 8.12 -12.83 -17.55
C SER A 67 8.89 -11.53 -17.36
N GLU A 68 8.76 -10.61 -18.33
CA GLU A 68 9.37 -9.28 -18.24
C GLU A 68 8.65 -8.43 -17.20
N LEU A 69 7.31 -8.45 -17.19
CA LEU A 69 6.53 -7.77 -16.16
C LEU A 69 6.95 -8.24 -14.77
N ASN A 70 6.99 -9.55 -14.51
CA ASN A 70 7.39 -10.09 -13.22
C ASN A 70 8.80 -9.63 -12.80
N PHE A 71 9.72 -9.50 -13.76
CA PHE A 71 11.07 -9.00 -13.48
C PHE A 71 11.06 -7.50 -13.12
N LEU A 72 10.28 -6.68 -13.84
CA LEU A 72 10.12 -5.25 -13.50
C LEU A 72 9.45 -5.07 -12.14
N GLU A 73 8.40 -5.83 -11.87
CA GLU A 73 7.70 -5.83 -10.57
C GLU A 73 8.65 -6.21 -9.43
N LYS A 74 9.57 -7.16 -9.67
CA LYS A 74 10.59 -7.51 -8.68
C LYS A 74 11.57 -6.37 -8.40
N ILE A 75 12.00 -5.63 -9.43
CA ILE A 75 12.82 -4.43 -9.25
C ILE A 75 12.07 -3.38 -8.43
N ILE A 76 10.78 -3.17 -8.73
CA ILE A 76 9.96 -2.20 -7.99
C ILE A 76 9.80 -2.64 -6.52
N SER A 77 9.41 -3.88 -6.26
CA SER A 77 9.27 -4.43 -4.90
C SER A 77 10.57 -4.29 -4.10
N ASN A 78 11.72 -4.66 -4.67
CA ASN A 78 13.01 -4.50 -4.00
C ASN A 78 13.36 -3.03 -3.76
N SER A 79 12.93 -2.11 -4.63
CA SER A 79 13.09 -0.66 -4.43
C SER A 79 12.23 -0.15 -3.27
N ILE A 80 10.99 -0.66 -3.11
CA ILE A 80 10.13 -0.38 -1.95
C ILE A 80 10.80 -0.87 -0.67
N GLN A 81 11.38 -2.08 -0.68
CA GLN A 81 12.05 -2.64 0.49
C GLN A 81 13.24 -1.79 0.98
N ILE A 82 13.94 -1.10 0.08
CA ILE A 82 15.02 -0.16 0.47
C ILE A 82 14.48 0.95 1.38
N ILE A 83 13.26 1.44 1.12
CA ILE A 83 12.60 2.48 1.92
C ILE A 83 12.01 1.86 3.18
N ASN A 84 11.34 0.72 3.04
CA ASN A 84 10.65 0.04 4.14
C ASN A 84 11.59 -0.43 5.27
N LEU A 85 12.85 -0.76 4.94
CA LEU A 85 13.89 -1.10 5.92
C LEU A 85 14.54 0.13 6.58
N GLY A 86 14.05 1.34 6.28
CA GLY A 86 14.40 2.55 7.00
C GLY A 86 14.04 2.46 8.48
N ASN A 87 14.83 3.11 9.34
CA ASN A 87 14.56 3.18 10.76
C ASN A 87 13.65 4.38 11.05
N PHE A 88 12.36 4.13 11.28
CA PHE A 88 11.37 5.14 11.62
C PHE A 88 10.86 4.93 13.04
N GLU A 89 10.58 6.02 13.74
CA GLU A 89 9.94 5.96 15.05
C GLU A 89 8.46 5.60 14.87
N VAL A 90 7.99 4.58 15.58
CA VAL A 90 6.62 4.06 15.46
C VAL A 90 5.76 4.53 16.64
N ASP A 91 4.62 5.14 16.35
CA ASP A 91 3.57 5.41 17.34
C ASP A 91 2.69 4.16 17.52
N MET A 92 2.74 3.56 18.70
CA MET A 92 1.99 2.34 19.03
C MET A 92 0.46 2.51 19.02
N LYS A 93 -0.06 3.75 18.90
CA LYS A 93 -1.49 4.03 18.76
C LYS A 93 -1.95 4.10 17.30
N LYS A 94 -1.02 4.12 16.35
CA LYS A 94 -1.27 4.15 14.91
C LYS A 94 -1.03 2.75 14.34
N ASN A 95 -2.09 1.99 14.11
CA ASN A 95 -1.96 0.61 13.60
C ASN A 95 -2.69 0.45 12.28
N VAL A 96 -2.07 -0.27 11.36
CA VAL A 96 -2.65 -0.53 10.05
C VAL A 96 -2.36 -1.94 9.56
N ILE A 97 -3.37 -2.60 9.01
CA ILE A 97 -3.26 -3.87 8.28
C ILE A 97 -3.40 -3.58 6.79
N MET A 98 -2.48 -4.13 5.98
CA MET A 98 -2.45 -3.96 4.53
C MET A 98 -2.78 -5.30 3.86
N ILE A 99 -3.77 -5.29 2.97
CA ILE A 99 -4.23 -6.46 2.21
C ILE A 99 -4.27 -6.09 0.73
N SER A 100 -3.71 -6.95 -0.11
CA SER A 100 -4.00 -6.97 -1.53
C SER A 100 -5.04 -8.05 -1.82
N SER A 101 -6.14 -7.70 -2.48
CA SER A 101 -7.21 -8.65 -2.82
C SER A 101 -6.96 -9.41 -4.13
N ASP A 102 -5.94 -8.99 -4.88
CA ASP A 102 -5.51 -9.59 -6.13
C ASP A 102 -4.02 -9.33 -6.36
N TYR A 103 -3.42 -10.13 -7.24
CA TYR A 103 -2.00 -10.02 -7.56
C TYR A 103 -1.61 -8.64 -8.11
N ARG A 104 -2.45 -8.01 -8.97
CA ARG A 104 -2.12 -6.71 -9.61
C ARG A 104 -1.98 -5.60 -8.58
N SER A 105 -2.64 -5.73 -7.44
CA SER A 105 -2.67 -4.73 -6.38
C SER A 105 -1.52 -4.86 -5.37
N THR A 106 -0.71 -5.92 -5.48
CA THR A 106 0.34 -6.26 -4.49
C THR A 106 1.36 -5.14 -4.32
N LEU A 107 1.90 -4.60 -5.42
CA LEU A 107 2.89 -3.53 -5.34
C LEU A 107 2.33 -2.23 -4.77
N PHE A 108 1.05 -1.93 -5.00
CA PHE A 108 0.40 -0.77 -4.39
C PHE A 108 0.25 -0.96 -2.87
N SER A 109 -0.13 -2.17 -2.43
CA SER A 109 -0.16 -2.54 -1.01
C SER A 109 1.23 -2.48 -0.36
N GLU A 110 2.29 -2.94 -1.05
CA GLU A 110 3.67 -2.82 -0.57
C GLU A 110 4.11 -1.34 -0.47
N ALA A 111 3.79 -0.54 -1.48
CA ALA A 111 4.10 0.89 -1.52
C ALA A 111 3.40 1.65 -0.38
N ALA A 112 2.11 1.40 -0.17
CA ALA A 112 1.36 1.96 0.94
C ALA A 112 1.93 1.52 2.29
N SER A 113 2.28 0.23 2.44
CA SER A 113 2.93 -0.30 3.65
C SER A 113 4.20 0.47 3.99
N ALA A 114 5.09 0.69 3.01
CA ALA A 114 6.32 1.46 3.21
C ALA A 114 6.04 2.93 3.54
N SER A 115 4.97 3.51 2.99
CA SER A 115 4.58 4.91 3.26
C SER A 115 4.05 5.07 4.68
N PHE A 116 3.12 4.20 5.11
CA PHE A 116 2.63 4.17 6.48
C PHE A 116 3.77 3.97 7.49
N HIS A 117 4.70 3.04 7.21
CA HIS A 117 5.84 2.82 8.07
C HIS A 117 6.74 4.06 8.16
N ALA A 118 7.00 4.74 7.04
CA ALA A 118 7.75 5.99 7.01
C ALA A 118 7.07 7.14 7.80
N ASP A 119 5.74 7.14 7.88
CA ASP A 119 4.93 8.07 8.68
C ASP A 119 4.73 7.60 10.14
N GLY A 120 5.47 6.58 10.57
CA GLY A 120 5.52 6.11 11.96
C GLY A 120 4.31 5.26 12.38
N TRP A 121 3.62 4.62 11.43
CA TRP A 121 2.57 3.65 11.75
C TRP A 121 3.14 2.25 12.01
N GLN A 122 2.51 1.53 12.91
CA GLN A 122 2.72 0.09 13.06
C GLN A 122 1.98 -0.64 11.92
N VAL A 123 2.75 -1.15 10.96
CA VAL A 123 2.23 -1.81 9.76
C VAL A 123 2.23 -3.33 9.92
N TYR A 124 1.12 -3.97 9.56
CA TYR A 124 0.96 -5.41 9.42
C TYR A 124 0.59 -5.74 7.97
N SER A 125 1.60 -5.99 7.14
CA SER A 125 1.39 -6.34 5.74
C SER A 125 1.08 -7.84 5.59
N LEU A 126 -0.12 -8.17 5.13
CA LEU A 126 -0.54 -9.55 4.85
C LEU A 126 -0.24 -9.98 3.41
N GLY A 127 0.02 -9.02 2.51
CA GLY A 127 0.32 -9.30 1.11
C GLY A 127 -0.91 -9.67 0.29
N ASP A 128 -0.70 -10.47 -0.76
CA ASP A 128 -1.78 -10.98 -1.62
C ASP A 128 -2.57 -12.07 -0.90
N MET A 129 -3.83 -11.77 -0.61
CA MET A 129 -4.77 -12.65 0.06
C MET A 129 -5.84 -13.18 -0.90
N SER A 130 -5.69 -12.99 -2.22
CA SER A 130 -6.70 -13.42 -3.20
C SER A 130 -6.99 -14.92 -3.15
N SER A 131 -6.00 -15.74 -2.76
CA SER A 131 -6.16 -17.18 -2.55
C SER A 131 -6.86 -17.56 -1.25
N SER A 132 -7.07 -16.60 -0.35
CA SER A 132 -7.69 -16.78 0.97
C SER A 132 -9.17 -16.42 0.98
N ILE A 133 -9.78 -16.20 -0.20
CA ILE A 133 -11.22 -16.01 -0.35
C ILE A 133 -11.91 -17.34 -0.02
N ASP A 134 -12.38 -17.45 1.22
CA ASP A 134 -13.10 -18.59 1.77
C ASP A 134 -14.10 -18.11 2.84
N VAL A 135 -15.14 -18.91 3.10
CA VAL A 135 -16.22 -18.69 4.07
C VAL A 135 -15.68 -18.42 5.49
N LEU A 136 -14.45 -18.86 5.81
CA LEU A 136 -13.83 -18.69 7.12
C LEU A 136 -12.83 -17.54 7.22
N PHE A 137 -12.67 -16.74 6.16
CA PHE A 137 -11.71 -15.63 6.14
C PHE A 137 -11.95 -14.63 7.29
N ASP A 138 -13.22 -14.30 7.57
CA ASP A 138 -13.56 -13.33 8.63
C ASP A 138 -13.11 -13.83 10.02
N LEU A 139 -13.29 -15.12 10.30
CA LEU A 139 -12.85 -15.78 11.53
C LEU A 139 -11.33 -15.80 11.66
N ASP A 140 -10.61 -16.10 10.57
CA ASP A 140 -9.14 -16.14 10.58
C ASP A 140 -8.55 -14.75 10.78
N LEU A 141 -9.05 -13.75 10.04
CA LEU A 141 -8.63 -12.36 10.19
C LEU A 141 -8.97 -11.83 11.59
N GLN A 142 -10.13 -12.18 12.16
CA GLN A 142 -10.48 -11.81 13.53
C GLN A 142 -9.50 -12.41 14.56
N LYS A 143 -9.08 -13.67 14.39
CA LYS A 143 -8.06 -14.30 15.24
C LYS A 143 -6.72 -13.60 15.13
N PHE A 144 -6.32 -13.18 13.92
CA PHE A 144 -5.11 -12.38 13.74
C PHE A 144 -5.23 -11.01 14.43
N LEU A 145 -6.32 -10.29 14.16
CA LEU A 145 -6.59 -8.96 14.71
C LEU A 145 -6.51 -8.95 16.24
N THR A 146 -7.10 -9.93 16.91
CA THR A 146 -7.07 -10.02 18.39
C THR A 146 -5.68 -10.29 18.98
N LYS A 147 -4.74 -10.85 18.19
CA LYS A 147 -3.34 -11.05 18.60
C LYS A 147 -2.52 -9.78 18.50
N VAL A 148 -2.71 -9.03 17.40
CA VAL A 148 -1.88 -7.86 17.07
C VAL A 148 -2.44 -6.54 17.61
N TRP A 149 -3.76 -6.45 17.83
CA TRP A 149 -4.43 -5.23 18.27
C TRP A 149 -5.28 -5.46 19.51
N LYS A 150 -4.80 -4.92 20.64
CA LYS A 150 -5.40 -5.07 21.97
C LYS A 150 -6.08 -3.77 22.43
N SER A 151 -6.82 -3.87 23.53
CA SER A 151 -7.53 -2.72 24.10
C SER A 151 -6.50 -1.66 24.49
N ARG A 152 -6.76 -0.39 24.15
CA ARG A 152 -5.87 0.78 24.37
C ARG A 152 -4.71 0.96 23.37
N MET A 153 -4.60 0.12 22.34
CA MET A 153 -3.61 0.29 21.25
C MET A 153 -4.08 1.31 20.19
N GLY A 154 -4.75 2.40 20.58
CA GLY A 154 -5.24 3.42 19.66
C GLY A 154 -6.21 2.90 18.60
N ILE A 155 -6.02 3.31 17.35
CA ILE A 155 -6.88 2.90 16.23
C ILE A 155 -6.27 1.74 15.46
N MET A 156 -7.12 1.01 14.75
CA MET A 156 -6.72 0.07 13.70
C MET A 156 -7.43 0.45 12.41
N ILE A 157 -6.67 0.58 11.34
CA ILE A 157 -7.19 0.73 9.98
C ILE A 157 -6.85 -0.55 9.21
N ILE A 158 -7.83 -1.14 8.52
CA ILE A 158 -7.58 -2.19 7.53
C ILE A 158 -7.74 -1.55 6.16
N VAL A 159 -6.69 -1.63 5.34
CA VAL A 159 -6.70 -1.09 3.97
C VAL A 159 -6.67 -2.24 2.98
N ILE A 160 -7.66 -2.28 2.09
CA ILE A 160 -7.71 -3.23 0.98
C ILE A 160 -7.28 -2.52 -0.30
N PHE A 161 -6.28 -3.06 -0.98
CA PHE A 161 -5.92 -2.72 -2.34
C PHE A 161 -6.53 -3.71 -3.31
N SER A 162 -7.21 -3.22 -4.35
CA SER A 162 -7.87 -4.08 -5.33
C SER A 162 -7.89 -3.46 -6.73
N SER A 163 -7.86 -4.33 -7.73
CA SER A 163 -8.08 -4.01 -9.15
C SER A 163 -9.38 -4.64 -9.68
N THR A 164 -10.12 -5.38 -8.85
CA THR A 164 -11.37 -6.03 -9.26
C THR A 164 -12.49 -5.86 -8.25
N ASP A 165 -13.66 -5.48 -8.76
CA ASP A 165 -14.89 -5.29 -7.99
C ASP A 165 -15.28 -6.51 -7.13
N GLU A 166 -15.12 -7.72 -7.67
CA GLU A 166 -15.56 -8.96 -7.05
C GLU A 166 -14.74 -9.30 -5.80
N SER A 167 -13.42 -9.25 -5.92
CA SER A 167 -12.52 -9.50 -4.79
C SER A 167 -12.71 -8.45 -3.70
N MET A 168 -12.81 -7.17 -4.10
CA MET A 168 -13.04 -6.06 -3.21
C MET A 168 -14.32 -6.22 -2.37
N LYS A 169 -15.45 -6.57 -3.01
CA LYS A 169 -16.73 -6.79 -2.30
C LYS A 169 -16.60 -7.86 -1.22
N PHE A 170 -15.98 -9.00 -1.53
CA PHE A 170 -15.78 -10.08 -0.58
C PHE A 170 -15.00 -9.62 0.67
N PHE A 171 -13.88 -8.92 0.49
CA PHE A 171 -13.06 -8.46 1.62
C PHE A 171 -13.77 -7.37 2.42
N VAL A 172 -14.47 -6.45 1.77
CA VAL A 172 -15.26 -5.40 2.44
C VAL A 172 -16.37 -6.01 3.30
N GLU A 173 -17.13 -6.97 2.78
CA GLU A 173 -18.17 -7.66 3.53
C GLU A 173 -17.61 -8.43 4.73
N SER A 174 -16.51 -9.16 4.51
CA SER A 174 -15.83 -9.92 5.57
C SER A 174 -15.33 -9.02 6.70
N ILE A 175 -14.70 -7.89 6.38
CA ILE A 175 -14.22 -6.95 7.40
C ILE A 175 -15.39 -6.26 8.11
N ASN A 176 -16.47 -5.94 7.40
CA ASN A 176 -17.67 -5.38 8.03
C ASN A 176 -18.32 -6.36 9.02
N SER A 177 -18.33 -7.66 8.73
CA SER A 177 -18.76 -8.70 9.69
C SER A 177 -17.93 -8.64 10.98
N ILE A 178 -16.60 -8.47 10.86
CA ILE A 178 -15.71 -8.32 12.01
C ILE A 178 -16.00 -7.00 12.75
N LYS A 179 -16.11 -5.88 12.02
CA LYS A 179 -16.33 -4.55 12.59
C LYS A 179 -17.64 -4.45 13.35
N ALA A 180 -18.71 -5.08 12.86
CA ALA A 180 -20.00 -5.16 13.56
C ALA A 180 -19.91 -5.86 14.93
N LYS A 181 -18.92 -6.75 15.11
CA LYS A 181 -18.66 -7.50 16.35
C LYS A 181 -17.52 -6.88 17.19
N SER A 182 -16.82 -5.87 16.67
CA SER A 182 -15.56 -5.35 17.22
C SER A 182 -15.73 -4.05 18.02
N ARG A 183 -14.62 -3.62 18.63
CA ARG A 183 -14.50 -2.41 19.46
C ARG A 183 -14.64 -1.14 18.61
N ARG A 184 -15.02 -0.05 19.29
CA ARG A 184 -14.88 1.32 18.78
C ARG A 184 -13.40 1.52 18.35
N ASN A 185 -13.16 2.10 17.17
CA ASN A 185 -11.84 2.44 16.56
C ASN A 185 -11.24 1.44 15.56
N LEU A 186 -12.03 0.50 15.02
CA LEU A 186 -11.65 -0.25 13.82
C LEU A 186 -12.24 0.43 12.58
N TYR A 187 -11.39 0.77 11.62
CA TYR A 187 -11.78 1.40 10.36
C TYR A 187 -11.38 0.57 9.15
N LEU A 188 -12.09 0.77 8.04
CA LEU A 188 -11.90 0.10 6.77
C LEU A 188 -11.74 1.15 5.67
N ALA A 189 -10.60 1.12 4.99
CA ALA A 189 -10.35 1.88 3.78
C ALA A 189 -10.15 0.94 2.59
N VAL A 190 -10.51 1.41 1.41
CA VAL A 190 -10.38 0.68 0.15
C VAL A 190 -9.69 1.56 -0.87
N CYS A 191 -8.72 1.00 -1.59
CA CYS A 191 -7.95 1.66 -2.63
C CYS A 191 -8.00 0.84 -3.93
N GLY A 192 -8.54 1.39 -5.01
CA GLY A 192 -8.66 0.68 -6.30
C GLY A 192 -9.44 1.45 -7.35
N ASP A 193 -9.34 1.05 -8.63
CA ASP A 193 -10.12 1.66 -9.73
C ASP A 193 -11.61 1.33 -9.56
N MET A 194 -12.41 2.35 -9.19
CA MET A 194 -13.78 2.18 -8.70
C MET A 194 -14.84 2.56 -9.72
N LYS A 195 -14.55 2.40 -11.01
CA LYS A 195 -15.43 2.79 -12.13
C LYS A 195 -16.89 2.31 -12.06
N LYS A 196 -17.31 1.42 -11.14
CA LYS A 196 -18.69 0.87 -11.11
C LYS A 196 -19.38 0.60 -9.77
N ASN A 197 -18.83 0.84 -8.56
CA ASN A 197 -19.48 0.35 -7.32
C ASN A 197 -19.81 1.41 -6.26
N SER A 198 -21.08 1.84 -6.23
CA SER A 198 -21.64 2.78 -5.26
C SER A 198 -22.23 2.15 -3.98
N GLU A 199 -22.20 0.83 -3.81
CA GLU A 199 -22.88 0.14 -2.70
C GLU A 199 -21.96 -0.42 -1.60
N MET A 200 -20.63 -0.30 -1.75
CA MET A 200 -19.69 -0.82 -0.76
C MET A 200 -19.69 0.03 0.51
N LYS A 201 -19.75 -0.62 1.68
CA LYS A 201 -19.73 0.05 2.99
C LYS A 201 -18.31 0.05 3.55
N ALA A 202 -17.50 1.04 3.19
CA ALA A 202 -16.21 1.31 3.83
C ALA A 202 -16.22 2.70 4.46
N ASP A 203 -15.29 2.97 5.39
CA ASP A 203 -15.12 4.31 5.96
C ASP A 203 -14.43 5.26 4.97
N LEU A 204 -13.63 4.71 4.05
CA LEU A 204 -13.02 5.42 2.93
C LEU A 204 -12.97 4.51 1.70
N ILE A 205 -13.23 5.08 0.52
CA ILE A 205 -13.03 4.45 -0.79
C ILE A 205 -12.34 5.49 -1.68
N GLU A 206 -11.12 5.19 -2.13
CA GLU A 206 -10.33 6.07 -2.99
C GLU A 206 -9.61 5.28 -4.09
N GLU A 207 -9.06 5.97 -5.07
CA GLU A 207 -8.28 5.34 -6.15
C GLU A 207 -6.77 5.49 -5.96
N ASP A 208 -6.34 6.43 -5.12
CA ASP A 208 -4.94 6.79 -4.93
C ASP A 208 -4.48 6.61 -3.47
N ILE A 209 -3.20 6.24 -3.32
CA ILE A 209 -2.58 5.98 -2.02
C ILE A 209 -2.47 7.25 -1.17
N GLU A 210 -2.31 8.43 -1.77
CA GLU A 210 -2.09 9.68 -1.04
C GLU A 210 -3.34 10.07 -0.25
N SER A 211 -4.52 9.96 -0.86
CA SER A 211 -5.82 10.16 -0.22
C SER A 211 -6.02 9.20 0.96
N VAL A 212 -5.62 7.92 0.80
CA VAL A 212 -5.69 6.92 1.89
C VAL A 212 -4.77 7.28 3.06
N LEU A 213 -3.54 7.72 2.78
CA LEU A 213 -2.58 8.14 3.80
C LEU A 213 -3.08 9.37 4.56
N GLN A 214 -3.54 10.39 3.84
CA GLN A 214 -4.04 11.63 4.42
C GLN A 214 -5.28 11.39 5.30
N TRP A 215 -6.23 10.62 4.81
CA TRP A 215 -7.44 10.27 5.55
C TRP A 215 -7.11 9.46 6.81
N SER A 216 -6.16 8.52 6.72
CA SER A 216 -5.75 7.70 7.86
C SER A 216 -5.16 8.55 8.98
N GLN A 217 -4.31 9.52 8.63
CA GLN A 217 -3.74 10.47 9.59
C GLN A 217 -4.82 11.36 10.22
N THR A 218 -5.75 11.87 9.41
CA THR A 218 -6.88 12.68 9.90
C THR A 218 -7.79 11.90 10.85
N THR A 219 -8.04 10.62 10.52
CA THR A 219 -8.86 9.70 11.35
C THR A 219 -8.21 9.44 12.70
N PHE A 220 -6.88 9.25 12.71
CA PHE A 220 -6.13 9.13 13.96
C PHE A 220 -6.22 10.40 14.81
N GLU A 221 -5.96 11.56 14.23
CA GLU A 221 -6.02 12.87 14.92
C GLU A 221 -7.41 13.14 15.49
N SER A 222 -8.47 12.74 14.79
CA SER A 222 -9.84 12.87 15.27
C SER A 222 -10.17 11.91 16.42
N SER A 223 -9.45 10.79 16.55
CA SER A 223 -9.70 9.78 17.59
C SER A 223 -9.05 10.09 18.95
N ILE A 224 -8.13 11.06 18.98
CA ILE A 224 -7.40 11.49 20.19
C ILE A 224 -8.00 12.76 20.82
N LEU A 225 -8.91 13.44 20.12
CA LEU A 225 -9.69 14.59 20.59
C LEU A 225 -10.87 14.13 21.48
#